data_AF-A0A218Q4L4-F1
#
_entry.id   AF-A0A218Q4L4-F1
#
_cell.length_a   1.000
_cell.length_b   1.000
_cell.length_c   1.000
_cell.angle_alpha   90.00
_cell.angle_beta   90.00
_cell.angle_gamma   90.00
#
_symmetry.space_group_name_H-M   'P 1'
#
loop_
_entity.id
_entity.type
_entity.pdbx_description
1 polymer ?
#
loop_
_entity_poly.entity_id
_entity_poly.type
_entity_poly.pdbx_seq_one_letter_code
_entity_poly.pdbx_strand_id
1 'polypeptide(L)'
;MVNRFILPQETISIFQEQLAILERCLNDANLQDEVTAEILELANIRQISLIQLREEFRQFRDKVKKLIKWGKGLKEGELAVLLGIKSNLLTKEIADKYWYFLSLQNGKEAFKIKTLKYIDMYQESIIEAGYVWNQYEDLYLLIESLKHLIPSLIQASVRINAISEEEINALELGDITPQESETMLISLASTKKWDEVYKNLA
;
A
#
# COMPACT_ATOMS: atom_id res chain seq x y z
N MET A 1 11.97 -38.08 28.06
CA MET A 1 13.21 -37.34 27.77
C MET A 1 12.87 -35.87 27.64
N VAL A 2 13.46 -35.02 28.47
CA VAL A 2 13.27 -33.57 28.42
C VAL A 2 14.26 -33.03 27.39
N ASN A 3 13.79 -32.62 26.21
CA ASN A 3 14.61 -31.88 25.27
C ASN A 3 14.95 -30.52 25.91
N ARG A 4 16.17 -30.37 26.44
CA ARG A 4 16.68 -29.07 26.88
C ARG A 4 17.04 -28.28 25.64
N PHE A 5 16.29 -27.22 25.39
CA PHE A 5 16.62 -26.23 24.36
C PHE A 5 17.81 -25.41 24.89
N ILE A 6 19.00 -25.65 24.36
CA ILE A 6 20.19 -24.86 24.67
C ILE A 6 20.38 -23.86 23.53
N LEU A 7 20.16 -22.59 23.81
CA LEU A 7 20.43 -21.51 22.86
C LEU A 7 21.93 -21.23 22.80
N PRO A 8 22.50 -20.96 21.61
CA PRO A 8 23.88 -20.50 21.49
C PRO A 8 24.11 -19.21 22.29
N GLN A 9 25.29 -19.06 22.90
CA GLN A 9 25.62 -17.87 23.70
C GLN A 9 25.49 -16.57 22.88
N GLU A 10 25.85 -16.61 21.60
CA GLU A 10 25.68 -15.50 20.67
C GLU A 10 24.21 -15.06 20.54
N THR A 11 23.28 -16.03 20.45
CA THR A 11 21.84 -15.76 20.41
C THR A 11 21.35 -15.13 21.71
N ILE A 12 21.84 -15.62 22.85
CA ILE A 12 21.51 -15.07 24.17
C ILE A 12 22.00 -13.62 24.28
N SER A 13 23.23 -13.34 23.86
CA SER A 13 23.79 -11.99 23.89
C SER A 13 23.01 -11.01 23.01
N ILE A 14 22.58 -11.42 21.83
CA ILE A 14 21.72 -10.58 20.95
C ILE A 14 20.40 -10.24 21.65
N PHE A 15 19.75 -11.22 22.29
CA PHE A 15 18.50 -10.96 23.01
C PHE A 15 18.70 -10.04 24.21
N GLN A 16 19.79 -10.22 24.96
CA GLN A 16 20.13 -9.34 26.09
C GLN A 16 20.37 -7.89 25.63
N GLU A 17 21.05 -7.70 24.51
CA GLU A 17 21.28 -6.37 23.95
C GLU A 17 19.97 -5.70 23.51
N GLN A 18 19.10 -6.44 22.82
CA GLN A 18 17.79 -5.94 22.41
C GLN A 18 16.90 -5.58 23.61
N LEU A 19 16.87 -6.42 24.64
CA LEU A 19 16.14 -6.14 25.87
C LEU A 19 16.68 -4.90 26.57
N ALA A 20 18.00 -4.73 26.65
CA ALA A 20 18.61 -3.56 27.25
C ALA A 20 18.24 -2.26 26.51
N ILE A 21 18.09 -2.29 25.17
CA ILE A 21 17.61 -1.14 24.39
C ILE A 21 16.16 -0.81 24.78
N LEU A 22 15.28 -1.82 24.83
CA LEU A 22 13.88 -1.62 25.21
C LEU A 22 13.73 -1.13 26.66
N GLU A 23 14.56 -1.62 27.58
CA GLU A 23 14.61 -1.13 28.96
C GLU A 23 15.06 0.33 29.05
N ARG A 24 16.04 0.76 28.23
CA ARG A 24 16.43 2.17 28.15
C ARG A 24 15.29 3.05 27.62
N CYS A 25 14.56 2.57 26.61
CA CYS A 25 13.39 3.29 26.09
C CYS A 25 12.32 3.57 27.15
N LEU A 26 12.20 2.72 28.18
CA LEU A 26 11.23 2.88 29.27
C LEU A 26 11.68 3.87 30.36
N ASN A 27 12.99 4.14 30.48
CA ASN A 27 13.54 4.86 31.64
C ASN A 27 14.23 6.19 31.29
N ASP A 28 14.95 6.27 30.15
CA ASP A 28 15.62 7.49 29.67
C ASP A 28 16.05 7.31 28.20
N ALA A 29 15.09 7.39 27.28
CA ALA A 29 15.32 7.13 25.87
C ALA A 29 16.08 8.29 25.21
N ASN A 30 17.13 7.97 24.46
CA ASN A 30 17.62 8.87 23.42
C ASN A 30 16.97 8.52 22.06
N LEU A 31 17.08 9.43 21.10
CA LEU A 31 16.49 9.26 19.77
C LEU A 31 16.94 7.96 19.06
N GLN A 32 18.17 7.51 19.29
CA GLN A 32 18.69 6.30 18.65
C GLN A 32 18.09 5.03 19.26
N ASP A 33 17.86 5.02 20.57
CA ASP A 33 17.17 3.93 21.26
C ASP A 33 15.71 3.82 20.76
N GLU A 34 15.00 4.95 20.60
CA GLU A 34 13.63 4.99 20.04
C GLU A 34 13.57 4.42 18.61
N VAL A 35 14.44 4.89 17.71
CA VAL A 35 14.50 4.39 16.33
C VAL A 35 14.81 2.89 16.29
N THR A 36 15.71 2.42 17.17
CA THR A 36 16.05 1.00 17.21
C THR A 36 14.89 0.16 17.74
N ALA A 37 14.17 0.66 18.74
CA ALA A 37 12.96 0.01 19.25
C ALA A 37 11.86 -0.09 18.18
N GLU A 38 11.63 0.96 17.39
CA GLU A 38 10.69 0.92 16.26
C GLU A 38 11.09 -0.15 15.22
N ILE A 39 12.36 -0.24 14.86
CA ILE A 39 12.85 -1.25 13.91
C ILE A 39 12.64 -2.67 14.46
N LEU A 40 12.90 -2.87 15.76
CA LEU A 40 12.67 -4.15 16.43
C LEU A 40 11.18 -4.51 16.46
N GLU A 41 10.32 -3.54 16.73
CA GLU A 41 8.86 -3.73 16.73
C GLU A 41 8.37 -4.14 15.34
N LEU A 42 8.82 -3.48 14.27
CA LEU A 42 8.48 -3.84 12.89
C LEU A 42 8.91 -5.27 12.53
N ALA A 43 10.11 -5.67 12.93
CA ALA A 43 10.61 -7.03 12.73
C ALA A 43 9.74 -8.05 13.48
N ASN A 44 9.33 -7.72 14.71
CA ASN A 44 8.50 -8.56 15.55
C ASN A 44 7.06 -8.71 15.02
N ILE A 45 6.43 -7.61 14.57
CA ILE A 45 5.11 -7.61 13.92
C ILE A 45 5.07 -8.60 12.75
N ARG A 46 6.18 -8.68 11.99
CA ARG A 46 6.32 -9.57 10.84
C ARG A 46 6.89 -10.94 11.17
N GLN A 47 7.38 -11.13 12.38
CA GLN A 47 8.10 -12.33 12.82
C GLN A 47 9.26 -12.68 11.89
N ILE A 48 10.01 -11.66 11.47
CA ILE A 48 11.17 -11.79 10.57
C ILE A 48 12.43 -11.28 11.23
N SER A 49 13.58 -11.69 10.69
CA SER A 49 14.87 -11.14 11.10
C SER A 49 15.06 -9.69 10.63
N LEU A 50 15.95 -8.95 11.29
CA LEU A 50 16.34 -7.59 10.88
C LEU A 50 16.92 -7.53 9.46
N ILE A 51 17.64 -8.57 9.04
CA ILE A 51 18.19 -8.69 7.69
C ILE A 51 17.06 -8.78 6.66
N GLN A 52 16.04 -9.61 6.93
CA GLN A 52 14.85 -9.71 6.07
C GLN A 52 14.06 -8.40 6.06
N LEU A 53 13.88 -7.76 7.21
CA LEU A 53 13.19 -6.46 7.31
C LEU A 53 13.88 -5.40 6.44
N ARG A 54 15.22 -5.36 6.46
CA ARG A 54 16.01 -4.44 5.62
C ARG A 54 15.77 -4.66 4.13
N GLU A 55 15.66 -5.92 3.72
CA GLU A 55 15.36 -6.27 2.34
C GLU A 55 13.92 -5.90 1.95
N GLU A 56 12.94 -6.20 2.82
CA GLU A 56 11.54 -5.78 2.59
C GLU A 56 11.43 -4.24 2.50
N PHE A 57 12.17 -3.50 3.34
CA PHE A 57 12.20 -2.04 3.29
C PHE A 57 12.80 -1.51 1.97
N ARG A 58 13.84 -2.16 1.45
CA ARG A 58 14.42 -1.81 0.14
C ARG A 58 13.38 -1.97 -0.97
N GLN A 59 12.68 -3.11 -0.99
CA GLN A 59 11.63 -3.39 -1.97
C GLN A 59 10.47 -2.39 -1.87
N PHE A 60 10.03 -2.08 -0.65
CA PHE A 60 9.03 -1.05 -0.40
C PHE A 60 9.45 0.31 -0.97
N ARG A 61 10.68 0.75 -0.65
CA ARG A 61 11.21 2.03 -1.13
C ARG A 61 11.27 2.11 -2.65
N ASP A 62 11.66 1.03 -3.32
CA ASP A 62 11.73 0.99 -4.78
C ASP A 62 10.35 1.09 -5.44
N LYS A 63 9.32 0.47 -4.83
CA LYS A 63 7.93 0.61 -5.27
C LYS A 63 7.39 2.02 -5.07
N VAL A 64 7.67 2.65 -3.92
CA VAL A 64 7.30 4.05 -3.67
C VAL A 64 7.95 4.99 -4.68
N LYS A 65 9.25 4.81 -4.97
CA LYS A 65 9.95 5.58 -6.02
C LYS A 65 9.29 5.41 -7.39
N LYS A 66 8.87 4.18 -7.71
CA LYS A 66 8.18 3.85 -8.96
C LYS A 66 6.83 4.58 -9.06
N LEU A 67 6.05 4.61 -7.98
CA LEU A 67 4.81 5.41 -7.91
C LEU A 67 5.07 6.91 -8.12
N ILE A 68 6.07 7.48 -7.43
CA ILE A 68 6.42 8.90 -7.60
C ILE A 68 6.81 9.21 -9.05
N LYS A 69 7.57 8.31 -9.68
CA LYS A 69 7.97 8.45 -11.09
C LYS A 69 6.75 8.43 -12.02
N TRP A 70 5.80 7.53 -11.79
CA TRP A 70 4.57 7.45 -12.58
C TRP A 70 3.67 8.67 -12.36
N GLY A 71 3.54 9.14 -11.12
CA GLY A 71 2.77 10.35 -10.80
C GLY A 71 3.28 11.60 -11.52
N LYS A 72 4.60 11.75 -11.67
CA LYS A 72 5.21 12.84 -12.46
C LYS A 72 5.00 12.70 -13.98
N GLY A 73 4.71 11.50 -14.46
CA GLY A 73 4.53 11.17 -15.87
C GLY A 73 3.07 11.21 -16.35
N LEU A 74 2.11 11.45 -15.46
CA LEU A 74 0.71 11.67 -15.80
C LEU A 74 0.56 13.05 -16.46
N LYS A 75 0.81 13.11 -17.77
CA LYS A 75 0.34 14.18 -18.65
C LYS A 75 -0.66 13.56 -19.62
N GLU A 76 -1.71 14.32 -19.94
CA GLU A 76 -2.97 13.90 -20.58
C GLU A 76 -2.83 12.90 -21.75
N GLY A 77 -3.82 12.00 -21.89
CA GLY A 77 -3.93 11.02 -22.98
C GLY A 77 -4.13 9.56 -22.50
N GLU A 78 -4.23 8.61 -23.42
CA GLU A 78 -4.47 7.17 -23.13
C GLU A 78 -3.36 6.53 -22.28
N LEU A 79 -2.12 7.04 -22.42
CA LEU A 79 -0.99 6.65 -21.55
C LEU A 79 -1.29 6.96 -20.07
N ALA A 80 -2.10 7.98 -19.78
CA ALA A 80 -2.48 8.35 -18.42
C ALA A 80 -3.40 7.30 -17.78
N VAL A 81 -4.30 6.67 -18.55
CA VAL A 81 -5.21 5.63 -18.05
C VAL A 81 -4.44 4.37 -17.67
N LEU A 82 -3.58 3.88 -18.56
CA LEU A 82 -2.72 2.73 -18.27
C LEU A 82 -1.79 2.98 -17.07
N LEU A 83 -1.23 4.19 -16.96
CA LEU A 83 -0.42 4.58 -15.81
C LEU A 83 -1.25 4.70 -14.53
N GLY A 84 -2.49 5.18 -14.61
CA GLY A 84 -3.45 5.24 -13.50
C GLY A 84 -3.74 3.85 -12.96
N ILE A 85 -4.16 2.92 -13.82
CA ILE A 85 -4.42 1.52 -13.46
C ILE A 85 -3.17 0.89 -12.82
N LYS A 86 -2.00 1.00 -13.45
CA LYS A 86 -0.76 0.46 -12.89
C LYS A 86 -0.40 1.07 -11.54
N SER A 87 -0.67 2.35 -11.36
CA SER A 87 -0.43 3.05 -10.09
C SER A 87 -1.39 2.57 -9.00
N ASN A 88 -2.65 2.31 -9.33
CA ASN A 88 -3.63 1.76 -8.39
C ASN A 88 -3.21 0.35 -7.96
N LEU A 89 -2.89 -0.53 -8.91
CA LEU A 89 -2.44 -1.90 -8.61
C LEU A 89 -1.13 -1.94 -7.83
N LEU A 90 -0.18 -1.04 -8.11
CA LEU A 90 1.05 -0.95 -7.33
C LEU A 90 0.80 -0.40 -5.92
N THR A 91 -0.12 0.54 -5.76
CA THR A 91 -0.52 1.03 -4.42
C THR A 91 -1.22 -0.05 -3.63
N LYS A 92 -2.03 -0.89 -4.29
CA LYS A 92 -2.65 -2.08 -3.71
C LYS A 92 -1.60 -3.07 -3.20
N GLU A 93 -0.61 -3.41 -4.01
CA GLU A 93 0.51 -4.28 -3.60
C GLU A 93 1.26 -3.70 -2.38
N ILE A 94 1.42 -2.38 -2.32
CA ILE A 94 2.01 -1.70 -1.16
C ILE A 94 1.15 -1.88 0.09
N ALA A 95 -0.15 -1.63 0.00
CA ALA A 95 -1.08 -1.78 1.12
C ALA A 95 -1.16 -3.25 1.59
N ASP A 96 -1.26 -4.21 0.68
CA ASP A 96 -1.37 -5.63 1.01
C ASP A 96 -0.11 -6.15 1.73
N LYS A 97 1.07 -5.84 1.19
CA LYS A 97 2.33 -6.47 1.61
C LYS A 97 3.14 -5.64 2.61
N TYR A 98 3.06 -4.32 2.57
CA TYR A 98 3.99 -3.41 3.27
C TYR A 98 3.29 -2.45 4.24
N TRP A 99 2.03 -2.73 4.62
CA TRP A 99 1.25 -1.88 5.53
C TRP A 99 1.96 -1.59 6.85
N TYR A 100 2.76 -2.51 7.38
CA TYR A 100 3.42 -2.35 8.68
C TYR A 100 4.49 -1.24 8.66
N PHE A 101 5.10 -0.95 7.51
CA PHE A 101 5.95 0.25 7.41
C PHE A 101 5.19 1.57 7.54
N LEU A 102 3.86 1.52 7.42
CA LEU A 102 2.96 2.67 7.54
C LEU A 102 2.41 2.81 8.96
N SER A 103 2.66 1.86 9.87
CA SER A 103 2.17 1.93 11.25
C SER A 103 2.97 2.86 12.15
N LEU A 104 4.16 3.31 11.70
CA LEU A 104 4.94 4.33 12.40
C LEU A 104 4.10 5.61 12.55
N GLN A 105 4.27 6.33 13.65
CA GLN A 105 3.33 7.39 14.07
C GLN A 105 3.07 8.44 12.98
N ASN A 106 4.11 8.89 12.29
CA ASN A 106 3.99 9.82 11.15
C ASN A 106 3.47 9.16 9.87
N GLY A 107 3.70 7.86 9.70
CA GLY A 107 3.22 7.08 8.56
C GLY A 107 1.71 6.84 8.61
N LYS A 108 1.18 6.67 9.82
CA LYS A 108 -0.23 6.33 10.05
C LYS A 108 -1.17 7.43 9.57
N GLU A 109 -0.91 8.68 9.95
CA GLU A 109 -1.73 9.83 9.54
C GLU A 109 -1.61 10.09 8.03
N ALA A 110 -0.40 10.03 7.49
CA ALA A 110 -0.18 10.17 6.05
C ALA A 110 -0.92 9.08 5.25
N PHE A 111 -0.97 7.86 5.77
CA PHE A 111 -1.70 6.75 5.16
C PHE A 111 -3.22 6.92 5.28
N LYS A 112 -3.73 7.43 6.41
CA LYS A 112 -5.15 7.80 6.57
C LYS A 112 -5.57 8.81 5.50
N ILE A 113 -4.86 9.93 5.40
CA ILE A 113 -5.14 11.00 4.43
C ILE A 113 -5.13 10.44 3.00
N LYS A 114 -4.13 9.61 2.67
CA LYS A 114 -4.01 9.02 1.34
C LYS A 114 -5.17 8.07 1.05
N THR A 115 -5.57 7.24 2.01
CA THR A 115 -6.69 6.31 1.87
C THR A 115 -8.00 7.05 1.61
N LEU A 116 -8.30 8.07 2.40
CA LEU A 116 -9.51 8.90 2.21
C LEU A 116 -9.53 9.53 0.82
N LYS A 117 -8.41 10.08 0.34
CA LYS A 117 -8.33 10.64 -1.03
C LYS A 117 -8.65 9.64 -2.13
N TYR A 118 -8.26 8.37 -1.99
CA TYR A 118 -8.62 7.34 -2.98
C TYR A 118 -10.10 6.97 -2.91
N ILE A 119 -10.68 6.99 -1.70
CA ILE A 119 -12.12 6.78 -1.51
C ILE A 119 -12.91 7.93 -2.13
N ASP A 120 -12.52 9.18 -1.85
CA ASP A 120 -13.15 10.37 -2.44
C ASP A 120 -13.09 10.31 -3.97
N MET A 121 -11.90 10.02 -4.53
CA MET A 121 -11.72 9.85 -5.98
C MET A 121 -12.65 8.78 -6.57
N TYR A 122 -12.85 7.67 -5.87
CA TYR A 122 -13.76 6.60 -6.31
C TYR A 122 -15.22 7.02 -6.27
N GLN A 123 -15.66 7.67 -5.19
CA GLN A 123 -17.03 8.17 -5.07
C GLN A 123 -17.33 9.22 -6.14
N GLU A 124 -16.41 10.16 -6.35
CA GLU A 124 -16.50 11.15 -7.44
C GLU A 124 -16.59 10.47 -8.81
N SER A 125 -15.76 9.46 -9.06
CA SER A 125 -15.75 8.72 -10.33
C SER A 125 -17.07 7.97 -10.57
N ILE A 126 -17.66 7.37 -9.53
CA ILE A 126 -18.97 6.69 -9.63
C ILE A 126 -20.08 7.68 -9.94
N ILE A 127 -20.08 8.82 -9.27
CA ILE A 127 -21.06 9.90 -9.50
C ILE A 127 -20.95 10.34 -10.97
N GLU A 128 -19.75 10.63 -11.45
CA GLU A 128 -19.50 11.03 -12.85
C GLU A 128 -19.94 9.96 -13.85
N ALA A 129 -19.63 8.69 -13.60
CA ALA A 129 -20.05 7.58 -14.44
C ALA A 129 -21.58 7.47 -14.51
N GLY A 130 -22.29 7.68 -13.40
CA GLY A 130 -23.76 7.64 -13.30
C GLY A 130 -24.48 8.59 -14.27
N TYR A 131 -23.83 9.71 -14.66
CA TYR A 131 -24.38 10.66 -15.62
C TYR A 131 -24.08 10.29 -17.08
N VAL A 132 -23.08 9.45 -17.37
CA VAL A 132 -22.52 9.25 -18.72
C VAL A 132 -22.17 7.79 -19.04
N TRP A 133 -22.95 6.85 -18.51
CA TRP A 133 -22.67 5.39 -18.46
C TRP A 133 -22.25 4.73 -19.79
N ASN A 134 -22.52 5.34 -20.95
CA ASN A 134 -22.26 4.77 -22.27
C ASN A 134 -21.07 5.37 -23.05
N GLN A 135 -20.24 6.27 -22.48
CA GLN A 135 -19.22 6.99 -23.30
C GLN A 135 -17.77 7.00 -22.79
N TYR A 136 -17.44 6.45 -21.61
CA TYR A 136 -16.06 6.48 -21.11
C TYR A 136 -15.58 5.11 -20.62
N GLU A 137 -15.15 4.27 -21.57
CA GLU A 137 -14.39 3.03 -21.31
C GLU A 137 -13.18 3.28 -20.38
N ASP A 138 -12.55 4.45 -20.45
CA ASP A 138 -11.39 4.79 -19.61
C ASP A 138 -11.76 5.02 -18.15
N LEU A 139 -12.89 5.71 -17.91
CA LEU A 139 -13.43 5.93 -16.57
C LEU A 139 -13.86 4.59 -15.95
N TYR A 140 -14.47 3.71 -16.75
CA TYR A 140 -14.80 2.35 -16.32
C TYR A 140 -13.54 1.58 -15.87
N LEU A 141 -12.48 1.56 -16.69
CA LEU A 141 -11.23 0.86 -16.33
C LEU A 141 -10.58 1.44 -15.07
N LEU A 142 -10.64 2.76 -14.87
CA LEU A 142 -10.15 3.41 -13.66
C LEU A 142 -10.98 3.03 -12.43
N ILE A 143 -12.31 3.07 -12.51
CA ILE A 143 -13.22 2.66 -11.42
C ILE A 143 -12.97 1.20 -11.05
N GLU A 144 -12.91 0.30 -12.02
CA GLU A 144 -12.64 -1.12 -11.77
C GLU A 144 -11.25 -1.32 -11.12
N SER A 145 -10.23 -0.55 -11.54
CA SER A 145 -8.93 -0.58 -10.86
C SER A 145 -8.96 -0.04 -9.43
N LEU A 146 -9.82 0.94 -9.14
CA LEU A 146 -10.02 1.48 -7.79
C LEU A 146 -10.73 0.46 -6.89
N LYS A 147 -11.70 -0.30 -7.42
CA LYS A 147 -12.35 -1.40 -6.71
C LYS A 147 -11.36 -2.48 -6.25
N HIS A 148 -10.27 -2.72 -6.99
CA HIS A 148 -9.19 -3.59 -6.51
C HIS A 148 -8.37 -2.97 -5.38
N LEU A 149 -8.17 -1.65 -5.42
CA LEU A 149 -7.30 -0.92 -4.50
C LEU A 149 -7.96 -0.63 -3.13
N ILE A 150 -9.20 -0.16 -3.14
CA ILE A 150 -9.90 0.34 -1.94
C ILE A 150 -9.98 -0.71 -0.83
N PRO A 151 -10.38 -1.96 -1.08
CA PRO A 151 -10.41 -2.98 -0.02
C PRO A 151 -9.07 -3.16 0.68
N SER A 152 -7.96 -3.14 -0.08
CA SER A 152 -6.61 -3.27 0.46
C SER A 152 -6.20 -2.05 1.30
N LEU A 153 -6.56 -0.83 0.88
CA LEU A 153 -6.32 0.39 1.66
C LEU A 153 -7.12 0.39 2.96
N ILE A 154 -8.39 -0.02 2.92
CA ILE A 154 -9.26 -0.14 4.09
C ILE A 154 -8.67 -1.16 5.06
N GLN A 155 -8.35 -2.36 4.57
CA GLN A 155 -7.81 -3.42 5.41
C GLN A 155 -6.48 -3.00 6.06
N ALA A 156 -5.58 -2.38 5.30
CA ALA A 156 -4.33 -1.86 5.85
C ALA A 156 -4.58 -0.76 6.89
N SER A 157 -5.54 0.14 6.64
CA SER A 157 -5.86 1.25 7.54
C SER A 157 -6.43 0.76 8.87
N VAL A 158 -7.32 -0.22 8.84
CA VAL A 158 -7.86 -0.86 10.05
C VAL A 158 -6.74 -1.59 10.80
N ARG A 159 -5.88 -2.34 10.11
CA ARG A 159 -4.76 -3.06 10.74
C ARG A 159 -3.78 -2.14 11.49
N ILE A 160 -3.51 -0.95 10.97
CA ILE A 160 -2.65 0.04 11.65
C ILE A 160 -3.43 0.99 12.58
N ASN A 161 -4.72 0.72 12.78
CA ASN A 161 -5.64 1.56 13.55
C ASN A 161 -5.74 3.00 13.05
N ALA A 162 -5.49 3.26 11.75
CA ALA A 162 -5.57 4.58 11.14
C ALA A 162 -7.02 5.03 10.93
N ILE A 163 -7.90 4.09 10.58
CA ILE A 163 -9.32 4.32 10.38
C ILE A 163 -10.06 3.19 11.10
N SER A 164 -11.10 3.52 11.85
CA SER A 164 -11.94 2.52 12.53
C SER A 164 -12.93 1.86 11.57
N GLU A 165 -13.46 0.70 11.94
CA GLU A 165 -14.50 0.02 11.14
C GLU A 165 -15.77 0.87 11.04
N GLU A 166 -16.12 1.60 12.11
CA GLU A 166 -17.27 2.52 12.13
C GLU A 166 -17.06 3.70 11.17
N GLU A 167 -15.86 4.30 11.15
CA GLU A 167 -15.50 5.33 10.18
C GLU A 167 -15.66 4.82 8.74
N ILE A 168 -15.23 3.58 8.46
CA ILE A 168 -15.36 2.97 7.13
C ILE A 168 -16.82 2.71 6.75
N ASN A 169 -17.61 2.15 7.68
CA ASN A 169 -19.02 1.84 7.43
C ASN A 169 -19.84 3.11 7.13
N ALA A 170 -19.47 4.25 7.73
CA ALA A 170 -20.12 5.54 7.48
C ALA A 170 -19.82 6.12 6.08
N LEU A 171 -18.83 5.60 5.35
CA LEU A 171 -18.48 6.08 4.00
C LEU A 171 -19.41 5.54 2.90
N GLU A 172 -20.29 4.58 3.21
CA GLU A 172 -21.33 4.08 2.30
C GLU A 172 -20.81 3.77 0.86
N LEU A 173 -19.70 3.02 0.76
CA LEU A 173 -18.94 2.83 -0.48
C LEU A 173 -19.68 2.08 -1.61
N GLY A 174 -20.88 1.57 -1.35
CA GLY A 174 -21.63 0.74 -2.30
C GLY A 174 -20.90 -0.55 -2.65
N ASP A 175 -21.08 -1.04 -3.88
CA ASP A 175 -20.42 -2.24 -4.36
C ASP A 175 -19.00 -1.96 -4.87
N ILE A 176 -18.01 -2.32 -4.06
CA ILE A 176 -16.58 -2.24 -4.38
C ILE A 176 -16.03 -3.55 -4.95
N THR A 177 -16.88 -4.50 -5.36
CA THR A 177 -16.45 -5.78 -5.93
C THR A 177 -15.98 -5.58 -7.37
N PRO A 178 -14.70 -5.85 -7.68
CA PRO A 178 -14.21 -5.76 -9.05
C PRO A 178 -14.87 -6.82 -9.93
N GLN A 179 -15.30 -6.41 -11.12
CA GLN A 179 -15.83 -7.27 -12.17
C GLN A 179 -14.73 -7.77 -13.10
N GLU A 180 -13.68 -6.97 -13.27
CA GLU A 180 -12.55 -7.30 -14.13
C GLU A 180 -11.33 -7.77 -13.32
N SER A 181 -10.53 -8.68 -13.89
CA SER A 181 -9.26 -9.06 -13.27
C SER A 181 -8.18 -7.99 -13.46
N GLU A 182 -7.19 -7.91 -12.56
CA GLU A 182 -6.05 -6.99 -12.69
C GLU A 182 -5.32 -7.14 -14.04
N THR A 183 -5.18 -8.38 -14.53
CA THR A 183 -4.53 -8.67 -15.81
C THR A 183 -5.39 -8.20 -16.99
N MET A 184 -6.72 -8.37 -16.90
CA MET A 184 -7.64 -7.90 -17.93
C MET A 184 -7.60 -6.37 -18.03
N LEU A 185 -7.63 -5.67 -16.90
CA LEU A 185 -7.54 -4.20 -16.87
C LEU A 185 -6.26 -3.68 -17.53
N ILE A 186 -5.11 -4.31 -17.26
CA ILE A 186 -3.85 -3.97 -17.92
C ILE A 186 -3.93 -4.25 -19.42
N SER A 187 -4.51 -5.37 -19.82
CA SER A 187 -4.63 -5.77 -21.23
C SER A 187 -5.50 -4.79 -22.02
N LEU A 188 -6.69 -4.47 -21.51
CA LEU A 188 -7.63 -3.53 -22.14
C LEU A 188 -7.01 -2.14 -22.29
N ALA A 189 -6.43 -1.60 -21.22
CA ALA A 189 -5.75 -0.30 -21.28
C ALA A 189 -4.49 -0.29 -22.16
N SER A 190 -3.82 -1.43 -22.32
CA SER A 190 -2.66 -1.54 -23.21
C SER A 190 -3.05 -1.70 -24.68
N THR A 191 -4.21 -2.26 -24.97
CA THR A 191 -4.71 -2.43 -26.35
C THR A 191 -5.08 -1.08 -26.94
N LYS A 192 -5.72 -0.20 -26.16
CA LYS A 192 -6.01 1.19 -26.56
C LYS A 192 -4.79 1.98 -26.98
N LYS A 193 -3.71 1.88 -26.18
CA LYS A 193 -2.41 2.48 -26.53
C LYS A 193 -1.94 2.13 -27.95
N TRP A 194 -2.27 0.94 -28.44
CA TRP A 194 -1.94 0.55 -29.82
C TRP A 194 -2.92 1.10 -30.85
N ASP A 195 -4.20 1.29 -30.52
CA ASP A 195 -5.18 1.91 -31.41
C ASP A 195 -4.78 3.33 -31.79
N GLU A 196 -4.25 4.13 -30.86
CA GLU A 196 -3.72 5.47 -31.15
C GLU A 196 -2.46 5.40 -32.05
N VAL A 197 -1.56 4.44 -31.79
CA VAL A 197 -0.37 4.21 -32.63
C VAL A 197 -0.78 3.80 -34.05
N TYR A 198 -1.77 2.91 -34.19
CA TYR A 198 -2.25 2.45 -35.49
C TYR A 198 -3.03 3.53 -36.25
N LYS A 199 -3.85 4.34 -35.57
CA LYS A 199 -4.54 5.50 -36.18
C LYS A 199 -3.56 6.54 -36.71
N ASN A 200 -2.41 6.73 -36.05
CA ASN A 200 -1.37 7.67 -36.49
C ASN A 200 -0.48 7.10 -37.62
N LEU A 201 -0.56 5.80 -37.91
CA LEU A 201 0.16 5.14 -38.99
C LEU A 201 -0.67 4.93 -40.27
N ALA A 202 -1.99 5.12 -40.20
CA ALA A 202 -2.94 5.04 -41.32
C ALA A 202 -3.19 6.42 -41.95
#